data_AF-A0A1V4WRM3-F1
#
_entry.id   AF-A0A1V4WRM3-F1
#
_cell.length_a   1.000
_cell.length_b   1.000
_cell.length_c   1.000
_cell.angle_alpha   90.00
_cell.angle_beta   90.00
_cell.angle_gamma   90.00
#
_symmetry.space_group_name_H-M   'P 1'
#
loop_
_entity.id
_entity.type
_entity.pdbx_description
1 polymer ?
#
loop_
_entity_poly.entity_id
_entity_poly.type
_entity_poly.pdbx_seq_one_letter_code
_entity_poly.pdbx_strand_id
1 'polypeptide(L)'
;MVQQVLWHRFVCLAGMLLIAAVSLSPSSAEAARVRSLHAGKDVKGITFEEFWAKARDEGTKWAGRRLRVRRIISVPVVGFDGRNGRSPVWEAQLVRCDRAQSTDEEEAPSRICRGRSITVRLVESGVKGAEPGTHVSKEKPFRGPSIPEERIAINPQRAEEAANKHRQYTPAEVDSYSYELRYDHRNDRPLWVIKRTCGYRGKSEGRCQPGDHWITKVDAESGEIAK
;
A
#
# COMPACT_ATOMS: atom_id res chain seq x y z
N MET A 1 22.93 -44.76 54.36
CA MET A 1 21.88 -43.72 54.34
C MET A 1 22.05 -42.87 53.09
N VAL A 2 21.62 -43.38 51.95
CA VAL A 2 21.85 -42.81 50.61
C VAL A 2 20.52 -42.85 49.83
N GLN A 3 19.48 -42.23 50.39
CA GLN A 3 18.13 -42.38 49.81
C GLN A 3 17.19 -41.19 49.95
N GLN A 4 17.62 -40.06 50.53
CA GLN A 4 16.74 -38.89 50.73
C GLN A 4 17.13 -37.63 49.94
N VAL A 5 18.25 -37.61 49.21
CA VAL A 5 18.72 -36.38 48.54
C VAL A 5 18.30 -36.30 47.06
N LEU A 6 17.79 -37.39 46.47
CA LEU A 6 17.50 -37.45 45.04
C LEU A 6 16.07 -37.02 44.64
N TRP A 7 15.14 -36.90 45.59
CA TRP A 7 13.74 -36.57 45.28
C TRP A 7 13.46 -35.08 45.11
N HIS A 8 14.20 -34.19 45.77
CA HIS A 8 13.96 -32.75 45.63
C HIS A 8 14.50 -32.13 44.33
N ARG A 9 15.43 -32.80 43.63
CA ARG A 9 15.93 -32.30 42.34
C ARG A 9 15.04 -32.67 41.14
N PHE A 10 14.21 -33.71 41.26
CA PHE A 10 13.31 -34.12 40.18
C PHE A 10 11.99 -33.32 40.14
N VAL A 11 11.48 -32.87 41.29
CA VAL A 11 10.20 -32.14 41.35
C VAL A 11 10.33 -30.70 40.85
N CYS A 12 11.50 -30.05 41.01
CA CYS A 12 11.71 -28.70 40.47
C CYS A 12 11.97 -28.67 38.95
N LEU A 13 12.47 -29.76 38.37
CA LEU A 13 12.73 -29.85 36.92
C LEU A 13 11.48 -30.23 36.11
N ALA A 14 10.53 -30.97 36.70
CA ALA A 14 9.22 -31.22 36.07
C ALA A 14 8.28 -30.01 36.13
N GLY A 15 8.43 -29.13 37.13
CA GLY A 15 7.63 -27.88 37.25
C GLY A 15 8.08 -26.75 36.32
N MET A 16 9.36 -26.70 35.93
CA MET A 16 9.85 -25.68 34.98
C MET A 16 9.65 -26.05 33.50
N LEU A 17 9.44 -27.32 33.18
CA LEU A 17 9.19 -27.78 31.81
C LEU A 17 7.71 -27.70 31.38
N LEU A 18 6.79 -27.42 32.31
CA LEU A 18 5.36 -27.17 32.01
C LEU A 18 5.00 -25.68 31.90
N ILE A 19 5.90 -24.76 32.29
CA ILE A 19 5.70 -23.31 32.11
C ILE A 19 6.35 -22.80 30.80
N ALA A 20 7.24 -23.58 30.18
CA ALA A 20 7.87 -23.25 28.90
C ALA A 20 7.07 -23.72 27.66
N ALA A 21 5.90 -24.37 27.84
CA ALA A 21 5.03 -24.82 26.74
C ALA A 21 3.86 -23.85 26.44
N VAL A 22 3.78 -22.70 27.11
CA VAL A 22 2.69 -21.71 26.94
C VAL A 22 3.13 -20.44 26.21
N SER A 23 4.41 -20.29 25.86
CA SER A 23 4.97 -19.02 25.36
C SER A 23 5.58 -19.06 23.96
N LEU A 24 5.33 -20.10 23.16
CA LEU A 24 5.70 -20.17 21.74
C LEU A 24 4.51 -20.52 20.84
N SER A 25 3.36 -19.93 21.12
CA SER A 25 2.35 -19.69 20.09
C SER A 25 2.73 -18.38 19.41
N PRO A 26 3.15 -18.36 18.13
CA PRO A 26 3.27 -17.10 17.42
C PRO A 26 1.90 -16.43 17.49
N SER A 27 1.89 -15.21 18.00
CA SER A 27 0.76 -14.31 18.01
C SER A 27 0.27 -14.09 16.58
N SER A 28 -0.60 -14.97 16.10
CA SER A 28 -1.43 -14.78 14.90
C SER A 28 -2.63 -13.87 15.22
N ALA A 29 -2.46 -12.94 16.16
CA ALA A 29 -3.41 -11.89 16.39
C ALA A 29 -3.21 -10.81 15.32
N GLU A 30 -4.28 -10.53 14.59
CA GLU A 30 -4.44 -9.34 13.74
C GLU A 30 -3.72 -9.31 12.38
N ALA A 31 -3.62 -10.45 11.70
CA ALA A 31 -4.14 -10.45 10.33
C ALA A 31 -5.67 -10.46 10.41
N ALA A 32 -6.28 -9.34 10.82
CA ALA A 32 -7.71 -9.15 10.68
C ALA A 32 -8.03 -9.56 9.24
N ARG A 33 -8.89 -10.58 9.05
CA ARG A 33 -9.34 -11.04 7.74
C ARG A 33 -10.04 -9.84 7.08
N VAL A 34 -9.26 -8.96 6.45
CA VAL A 34 -9.78 -7.94 5.55
C VAL A 34 -10.48 -8.74 4.47
N ARG A 35 -11.82 -8.74 4.52
CA ARG A 35 -12.64 -9.47 3.56
C ARG A 35 -12.13 -9.10 2.18
N SER A 36 -11.70 -10.10 1.41
CA SER A 36 -11.21 -9.87 0.06
C SER A 36 -12.30 -9.17 -0.75
N LEU A 37 -11.94 -8.08 -1.41
CA LEU A 37 -12.86 -7.34 -2.26
C LEU A 37 -13.06 -8.11 -3.56
N HIS A 38 -14.28 -8.12 -4.07
CA HIS A 38 -14.61 -8.80 -5.33
C HIS A 38 -15.35 -7.85 -6.26
N ALA A 39 -14.95 -7.81 -7.53
CA ALA A 39 -15.65 -7.03 -8.54
C ALA A 39 -16.95 -7.73 -8.96
N GLY A 40 -18.03 -6.95 -9.07
CA GLY A 40 -19.23 -7.35 -9.79
C GLY A 40 -18.99 -7.42 -11.30
N LYS A 41 -19.95 -8.01 -12.04
CA LYS A 41 -19.83 -8.19 -13.50
C LYS A 41 -19.70 -6.87 -14.28
N ASP A 42 -20.31 -5.80 -13.76
CA ASP A 42 -20.42 -4.51 -14.46
C ASP A 42 -19.42 -3.44 -13.96
N VAL A 43 -18.47 -3.83 -13.10
CA VAL A 43 -17.45 -2.92 -12.55
C VAL A 43 -16.46 -2.55 -13.64
N LYS A 44 -16.32 -1.24 -13.94
CA LYS A 44 -15.46 -0.75 -15.02
C LYS A 44 -14.07 -0.32 -14.53
N GLY A 45 -13.95 -0.04 -13.24
CA GLY A 45 -12.80 0.61 -12.64
C GLY A 45 -12.87 2.13 -12.78
N ILE A 46 -12.42 2.80 -11.73
CA ILE A 46 -12.24 4.24 -11.66
C ILE A 46 -10.85 4.59 -12.19
N THR A 47 -10.76 5.61 -13.03
CA THR A 47 -9.47 6.13 -13.51
C THR A 47 -8.73 6.83 -12.37
N PHE A 48 -7.40 6.90 -12.46
CA PHE A 48 -6.62 7.62 -11.47
C PHE A 48 -7.05 9.09 -11.40
N GLU A 49 -7.35 9.73 -12.53
CA GLU A 49 -7.74 11.13 -12.62
C GLU A 49 -9.04 11.42 -11.87
N GLU A 50 -10.06 10.58 -12.08
CA GLU A 50 -11.35 10.68 -11.38
C GLU A 50 -11.17 10.53 -9.88
N PHE A 51 -10.39 9.53 -9.46
CA PHE A 51 -10.06 9.33 -8.06
C PHE A 51 -9.28 10.51 -7.48
N TRP A 52 -8.23 10.93 -8.18
CA TRP A 52 -7.28 11.91 -7.68
C TRP A 52 -7.89 13.29 -7.59
N ALA A 53 -8.79 13.66 -8.51
CA ALA A 53 -9.58 14.89 -8.40
C ALA A 53 -10.38 14.93 -7.08
N LYS A 54 -11.05 13.84 -6.71
CA LYS A 54 -11.81 13.76 -5.45
C LYS A 54 -10.91 13.76 -4.23
N ALA A 55 -9.83 12.97 -4.26
CA ALA A 55 -8.89 12.90 -3.15
C ALA A 55 -8.19 14.24 -2.91
N ARG A 56 -7.81 14.95 -3.97
CA ARG A 56 -7.22 16.28 -3.93
C ARG A 56 -8.18 17.32 -3.39
N ASP A 57 -9.45 17.29 -3.81
CA ASP A 57 -10.48 18.21 -3.30
C ASP A 57 -10.65 18.06 -1.78
N GLU A 58 -10.85 16.83 -1.30
CA GLU A 58 -10.92 16.52 0.14
C GLU A 58 -9.63 16.90 0.88
N GLY A 59 -8.47 16.58 0.30
CA GLY A 59 -7.17 16.95 0.84
C GLY A 59 -6.97 18.46 0.96
N THR A 60 -7.41 19.22 -0.04
CA THR A 60 -7.25 20.68 -0.10
C THR A 60 -8.17 21.35 0.92
N LYS A 61 -9.41 20.89 1.08
CA LYS A 61 -10.31 21.35 2.15
C LYS A 61 -9.69 21.15 3.53
N TRP A 62 -8.98 20.04 3.73
CA TRP A 62 -8.40 19.66 5.03
C TRP A 62 -7.03 20.29 5.34
N ALA A 63 -6.11 20.34 4.37
CA ALA A 63 -4.73 20.75 4.56
C ALA A 63 -4.36 22.08 3.87
N GLY A 64 -5.19 22.55 2.94
CA GLY A 64 -4.88 23.70 2.07
C GLY A 64 -3.57 23.50 1.32
N ARG A 65 -2.75 24.55 1.24
CA ARG A 65 -1.44 24.53 0.57
C ARG A 65 -0.37 23.64 1.22
N ARG A 66 -0.68 23.01 2.37
CA ARG A 66 0.24 22.10 3.07
C ARG A 66 -0.05 20.64 2.77
N LEU A 67 -0.91 20.37 1.78
CA LEU A 67 -1.26 19.03 1.36
C LEU A 67 -0.03 18.31 0.80
N ARG A 68 0.20 17.11 1.31
CA ARG A 68 1.24 16.19 0.87
C ARG A 68 0.66 14.80 0.79
N VAL A 69 1.39 13.92 0.13
CA VAL A 69 0.96 12.56 -0.16
C VAL A 69 1.96 11.58 0.43
N ARG A 70 1.48 10.67 1.27
CA ARG A 70 2.32 9.59 1.80
C ARG A 70 2.34 8.38 0.87
N ARG A 71 1.18 8.05 0.32
CA ARG A 71 0.94 6.85 -0.48
C ARG A 71 -0.34 7.00 -1.29
N ILE A 72 -0.35 6.44 -2.48
CA ILE A 72 -1.57 6.17 -3.25
C ILE A 72 -1.53 4.72 -3.69
N ILE A 73 -2.63 3.98 -3.58
CA ILE A 73 -2.73 2.59 -4.02
C ILE A 73 -4.00 2.31 -4.79
N SER A 74 -3.88 1.46 -5.82
CA SER A 74 -5.00 0.66 -6.31
C SER A 74 -5.16 -0.54 -5.38
N VAL A 75 -6.22 -0.59 -4.59
CA VAL A 75 -6.47 -1.71 -3.69
C VAL A 75 -6.81 -2.95 -4.55
N PRO A 76 -6.14 -4.10 -4.36
CA PRO A 76 -6.45 -5.30 -5.13
C PRO A 76 -7.89 -5.76 -4.96
N VAL A 77 -8.59 -5.98 -6.07
CA VAL A 77 -9.96 -6.48 -6.13
C VAL A 77 -9.98 -7.76 -6.96
N VAL A 78 -10.46 -8.85 -6.38
CA VAL A 78 -10.54 -10.16 -7.04
C VAL A 78 -11.52 -10.06 -8.22
N GLY A 79 -11.10 -10.60 -9.37
CA GLY A 79 -11.91 -10.59 -10.59
C GLY A 79 -11.84 -9.28 -11.37
N PHE A 80 -11.01 -8.32 -10.96
CA PHE A 80 -10.77 -7.08 -11.72
C PHE A 80 -9.37 -7.05 -12.33
N ASP A 81 -9.26 -6.54 -13.55
CA ASP A 81 -8.01 -6.24 -14.22
C ASP A 81 -7.70 -4.75 -14.10
N GLY A 82 -6.66 -4.43 -13.33
CA GLY A 82 -6.20 -3.06 -13.07
C GLY A 82 -5.56 -2.33 -14.26
N ARG A 83 -5.39 -2.96 -15.43
CA ARG A 83 -4.70 -2.35 -16.58
C ARG A 83 -5.18 -0.93 -16.93
N ASN A 84 -4.34 -0.20 -17.63
CA ASN A 84 -4.55 1.19 -18.03
C ASN A 84 -4.75 2.14 -16.84
N GLY A 85 -4.06 1.90 -15.73
CA GLY A 85 -4.15 2.76 -14.55
C GLY A 85 -5.54 2.83 -13.91
N ARG A 86 -6.32 1.74 -13.95
CA ARG A 86 -7.69 1.67 -13.39
C ARG A 86 -7.73 0.85 -12.11
N SER A 87 -8.66 1.21 -11.22
CA SER A 87 -8.99 0.39 -10.06
C SER A 87 -10.43 0.62 -9.62
N PRO A 88 -11.18 -0.41 -9.19
CA PRO A 88 -12.49 -0.23 -8.59
C PRO A 88 -12.40 0.40 -7.20
N VAL A 89 -11.22 0.30 -6.57
CA VAL A 89 -10.93 0.87 -5.27
C VAL A 89 -9.57 1.55 -5.29
N TRP A 90 -9.58 2.86 -5.06
CA TRP A 90 -8.37 3.66 -4.88
C TRP A 90 -8.30 4.17 -3.45
N GLU A 91 -7.09 4.31 -2.93
CA GLU A 91 -6.83 4.88 -1.62
C GLU A 91 -5.62 5.80 -1.65
N ALA A 92 -5.76 7.01 -1.09
CA ALA A 92 -4.67 7.95 -0.86
C ALA A 92 -4.54 8.24 0.63
N GLN A 93 -3.33 8.13 1.15
CA GLN A 93 -2.99 8.66 2.46
C GLN A 93 -2.41 10.08 2.28
N LEU A 94 -3.22 11.06 2.67
CA LEU A 94 -2.90 12.47 2.59
C LEU A 94 -2.33 12.93 3.93
N VAL A 95 -1.38 13.86 3.87
CA VAL A 95 -0.60 14.32 5.02
C VAL A 95 -0.58 15.84 5.04
N ARG A 96 -0.73 16.40 6.23
CA ARG A 96 -0.46 17.80 6.53
C ARG A 96 0.70 17.84 7.51
N CYS A 97 1.83 18.41 7.10
CA CYS A 97 2.95 18.60 8.01
C CYS A 97 2.71 19.80 8.91
N ASP A 98 3.08 19.66 10.17
CA ASP A 98 3.19 20.77 11.09
C ASP A 98 4.35 21.66 10.63
N ARG A 99 4.20 22.97 10.79
CA ARG A 99 5.33 23.88 10.56
C ARG A 99 6.38 23.57 11.62
N ALA A 100 7.64 23.38 11.21
CA ALA A 100 8.73 23.40 12.16
C ALA A 100 8.67 24.74 12.91
N GLN A 101 8.62 24.68 14.25
CA GLN A 101 9.07 25.81 15.06
C GLN A 101 10.60 25.79 14.94
N SER A 102 11.17 26.51 13.97
CA SER A 102 12.62 26.65 13.87
C SER A 102 13.07 27.75 14.82
N THR A 103 13.18 27.43 16.10
CA THR A 103 14.31 27.88 16.92
C THR A 103 15.37 26.80 16.78
N ASP A 104 16.56 27.23 16.38
CA ASP A 104 17.82 26.50 16.30
C ASP A 104 18.21 25.87 14.95
N GLU A 105 19.52 25.97 14.74
CA GLU A 105 20.28 26.03 13.49
C GLU A 105 20.77 24.64 13.04
N GLU A 106 21.23 24.56 11.79
CA GLU A 106 22.15 23.54 11.24
C GLU A 106 21.74 22.05 11.18
N GLU A 107 20.48 21.67 11.37
CA GLU A 107 20.02 20.34 10.90
C GLU A 107 19.56 20.41 9.44
N ALA A 108 20.20 19.62 8.56
CA ALA A 108 19.73 19.40 7.20
C ALA A 108 18.21 19.15 7.23
N PRO A 109 17.42 19.83 6.37
CA PRO A 109 15.97 19.83 6.50
C PRO A 109 15.45 18.40 6.58
N SER A 110 14.90 18.04 7.75
CA SER A 110 14.39 16.70 8.00
C SER A 110 13.36 16.35 6.92
N ARG A 111 13.72 15.41 6.03
CA ARG A 111 12.83 14.85 4.98
C ARG A 111 11.63 14.08 5.58
N ILE A 112 11.58 13.96 6.91
CA ILE A 112 10.50 13.36 7.67
C ILE A 112 9.50 14.45 8.07
N CYS A 113 8.28 14.32 7.55
CA CYS A 113 7.15 15.11 7.96
C CYS A 113 6.62 14.63 9.31
N ARG A 114 6.41 15.56 10.24
CA ARG A 114 5.63 15.36 11.48
C ARG A 114 4.33 16.14 11.32
N GLY A 115 3.20 15.52 11.63
CA GLY A 115 1.90 16.18 11.50
C GLY A 115 0.72 15.23 11.61
N ARG A 116 -0.25 15.41 10.73
CA ARG A 116 -1.51 14.65 10.70
C ARG A 116 -1.69 13.97 9.36
N SER A 117 -2.42 12.86 9.34
CA SER A 117 -2.83 12.20 8.10
C SER A 117 -4.31 11.83 8.11
N ILE A 118 -4.91 11.86 6.93
CA ILE A 118 -6.21 11.25 6.63
C ILE A 118 -6.03 10.25 5.49
N THR A 119 -6.96 9.31 5.37
CA THR A 119 -7.04 8.40 4.24
C THR A 119 -8.33 8.69 3.48
N VAL A 120 -8.21 9.00 2.19
CA VAL A 120 -9.35 9.11 1.27
C VAL A 120 -9.40 7.85 0.44
N ARG A 121 -10.53 7.13 0.50
CA ARG A 121 -10.79 5.93 -0.28
C ARG A 121 -11.99 6.16 -1.18
N LEU A 122 -11.88 5.81 -2.46
CA LEU A 122 -12.99 5.84 -3.40
C LEU A 122 -13.30 4.41 -3.84
N VAL A 123 -14.56 4.01 -3.73
CA VAL A 123 -15.05 2.67 -4.06
C VAL A 123 -16.14 2.79 -5.13
N GLU A 124 -15.97 2.08 -6.24
CA GLU A 124 -16.98 1.99 -7.30
C GLU A 124 -18.21 1.18 -6.84
N SER A 125 -19.38 1.50 -7.38
CA SER A 125 -20.56 0.65 -7.20
C SER A 125 -20.32 -0.75 -7.78
N GLY A 126 -20.89 -1.76 -7.12
CA GLY A 126 -20.75 -3.16 -7.54
C GLY A 126 -19.53 -3.88 -6.99
N VAL A 127 -18.62 -3.22 -6.26
CA VAL A 127 -17.55 -3.88 -5.50
C VAL A 127 -18.13 -4.52 -4.23
N LYS A 128 -18.03 -5.84 -4.11
CA LYS A 128 -18.47 -6.58 -2.91
C LYS A 128 -17.41 -6.49 -1.81
N GLY A 129 -17.86 -6.29 -0.58
CA GLY A 129 -17.00 -6.24 0.62
C GLY A 129 -16.60 -4.83 1.05
N ALA A 130 -17.06 -3.79 0.35
CA ALA A 130 -16.92 -2.39 0.73
C ALA A 130 -18.18 -1.60 0.35
N GLU A 131 -18.45 -0.52 1.07
CA GLU A 131 -19.53 0.42 0.72
C GLU A 131 -19.08 1.32 -0.44
N PRO A 132 -19.91 1.52 -1.48
CA PRO A 132 -19.57 2.39 -2.60
C PRO A 132 -19.52 3.86 -2.18
N GLY A 133 -18.75 4.67 -2.90
CA GLY A 133 -18.63 6.11 -2.67
C GLY A 133 -17.26 6.55 -2.16
N THR A 134 -17.17 7.82 -1.77
CA THR A 134 -15.96 8.43 -1.20
C THR A 134 -16.02 8.33 0.32
N HIS A 135 -14.95 7.81 0.91
CA HIS A 135 -14.80 7.62 2.35
C HIS A 135 -13.56 8.35 2.82
N VAL A 136 -13.70 9.21 3.84
CA VAL A 136 -12.60 9.94 4.45
C VAL A 136 -12.42 9.45 5.88
N SER A 137 -11.22 8.99 6.23
CA SER A 137 -10.94 8.52 7.58
C SER A 137 -10.86 9.69 8.57
N LYS A 138 -11.02 9.36 9.86
CA LYS A 138 -10.62 10.28 10.93
C LYS A 138 -9.12 10.60 10.83
N GLU A 139 -8.75 11.78 11.31
CA GLU A 139 -7.36 12.18 11.42
C GLU A 139 -6.56 11.26 12.34
N LYS A 140 -5.31 11.01 11.97
CA LYS A 140 -4.33 10.28 12.79
C LYS A 140 -3.03 11.07 12.88
N PRO A 141 -2.29 10.98 13.99
CA PRO A 141 -0.90 11.44 14.05
C PRO A 141 -0.08 10.78 12.95
N PHE A 142 0.82 11.55 12.34
CA PHE A 142 1.69 11.08 11.28
C PHE A 142 3.13 11.51 11.52
N ARG A 143 4.06 10.57 11.35
CA ARG A 143 5.49 10.82 11.29
C ARG A 143 6.09 9.94 10.20
N GLY A 144 6.66 10.54 9.17
CA GLY A 144 7.25 9.78 8.07
C GLY A 144 7.51 10.62 6.82
N PRO A 145 8.03 10.00 5.75
CA PRO A 145 8.23 10.67 4.48
C PRO A 145 6.90 11.07 3.83
N SER A 146 6.87 12.22 3.16
CA SER A 146 5.72 12.64 2.36
C SER A 146 6.16 13.46 1.15
N ILE A 147 5.42 13.28 0.06
CA ILE A 147 5.67 13.88 -1.26
C ILE A 147 4.80 15.14 -1.37
N PRO A 148 5.33 16.31 -1.75
CA PRO A 148 4.51 17.43 -2.17
C PRO A 148 3.61 17.01 -3.34
N GLU A 149 2.34 17.37 -3.31
CA GLU A 149 1.37 16.89 -4.28
C GLU A 149 1.76 17.23 -5.74
N GLU A 150 2.35 18.40 -5.93
CA GLU A 150 2.86 18.92 -7.21
C GLU A 150 3.97 18.06 -7.85
N ARG A 151 4.64 17.20 -7.06
CA ARG A 151 5.65 16.26 -7.56
C ARG A 151 5.05 14.98 -8.15
N ILE A 152 3.73 14.84 -8.21
CA ILE A 152 3.06 13.70 -8.84
C ILE A 152 2.60 14.13 -10.24
N ALA A 153 3.52 14.14 -11.20
CA ALA A 153 3.26 14.62 -12.56
C ALA A 153 2.80 13.51 -13.52
N ILE A 154 3.25 12.28 -13.28
CA ILE A 154 2.94 11.10 -14.08
C ILE A 154 1.87 10.28 -13.35
N ASN A 155 0.80 9.93 -14.07
CA ASN A 155 -0.26 9.07 -13.56
C ASN A 155 0.13 7.57 -13.69
N PRO A 156 -0.59 6.66 -13.01
CA PRO A 156 -0.35 5.22 -13.10
C PRO A 156 -0.40 4.65 -14.52
N GLN A 157 -1.28 5.16 -15.39
CA GLN A 157 -1.41 4.68 -16.77
C GLN A 157 -0.13 4.94 -17.57
N ARG A 158 0.39 6.16 -17.55
CA ARG A 158 1.64 6.50 -18.24
C ARG A 158 2.84 5.79 -17.62
N ALA A 159 2.84 5.59 -16.30
CA ALA A 159 3.86 4.78 -15.63
C ALA A 159 3.80 3.30 -16.05
N GLU A 160 2.60 2.74 -16.25
CA GLU A 160 2.41 1.39 -16.80
C GLU A 160 2.95 1.29 -18.23
N GLU A 161 2.65 2.24 -19.09
CA GLU A 161 3.17 2.30 -20.47
C GLU A 161 4.70 2.32 -20.50
N ALA A 162 5.32 3.15 -19.65
CA ALA A 162 6.78 3.19 -19.49
C ALA A 162 7.35 1.84 -19.01
N ALA A 163 6.70 1.21 -18.03
CA ALA A 163 7.10 -0.09 -17.51
C ALA A 163 7.00 -1.20 -18.56
N ASN A 164 5.90 -1.25 -19.34
CA ASN A 164 5.70 -2.22 -20.40
C ASN A 164 6.74 -2.05 -21.51
N LYS A 165 7.00 -0.80 -21.94
CA LYS A 165 8.05 -0.50 -22.93
C LYS A 165 9.42 -0.94 -22.45
N HIS A 166 9.78 -0.66 -21.19
CA HIS A 166 11.05 -1.06 -20.60
C HIS A 166 11.24 -2.59 -20.58
N ARG A 167 10.17 -3.33 -20.27
CA ARG A 167 10.18 -4.79 -20.24
C ARG A 167 10.05 -5.44 -21.62
N GLN A 168 9.84 -4.64 -22.68
CA GLN A 168 9.44 -5.13 -24.01
C GLN A 168 8.22 -6.06 -23.91
N TYR A 169 7.34 -5.76 -22.97
CA TYR A 169 6.22 -6.62 -22.60
C TYR A 169 4.95 -6.18 -23.33
N THR A 170 4.23 -7.14 -23.90
CA THR A 170 2.91 -6.93 -24.48
C THR A 170 1.85 -7.39 -23.47
N PRO A 171 0.99 -6.47 -22.98
CA PRO A 171 -0.07 -6.84 -22.05
C PRO A 171 -1.04 -7.87 -22.63
N ALA A 172 -1.32 -8.93 -21.85
CA ALA A 172 -2.28 -9.95 -22.20
C ALA A 172 -3.61 -9.74 -21.43
N GLU A 173 -4.71 -10.26 -21.97
CA GLU A 173 -6.04 -10.19 -21.30
C GLU A 173 -6.09 -10.96 -19.97
N VAL A 174 -5.12 -11.83 -19.72
CA VAL A 174 -5.03 -12.65 -18.51
C VAL A 174 -4.23 -11.96 -17.40
N ASP A 175 -3.75 -10.75 -17.62
CA ASP A 175 -2.92 -10.01 -16.68
C ASP A 175 -3.76 -9.36 -15.58
N SER A 176 -3.08 -8.98 -14.50
CA SER A 176 -3.65 -8.12 -13.47
C SER A 176 -2.57 -7.18 -12.98
N TYR A 177 -2.88 -5.89 -13.05
CA TYR A 177 -1.99 -4.80 -12.64
C TYR A 177 -2.40 -4.22 -11.30
N SER A 178 -1.41 -3.75 -10.54
CA SER A 178 -1.59 -2.94 -9.35
C SER A 178 -0.54 -1.85 -9.29
N TYR A 179 -0.93 -0.71 -8.72
CA TYR A 179 -0.17 0.53 -8.66
C TYR A 179 -0.03 0.97 -7.21
N GLU A 180 1.19 1.34 -6.84
CA GLU A 180 1.46 1.97 -5.55
C GLU A 180 2.43 3.14 -5.72
N LEU A 181 2.00 4.35 -5.37
CA LEU A 181 2.89 5.49 -5.22
C LEU A 181 3.58 5.42 -3.86
N ARG A 182 4.91 5.45 -3.85
CA ARG A 182 5.76 5.52 -2.65
C ARG A 182 6.79 6.64 -2.78
N TYR A 183 7.40 7.01 -1.67
CA TYR A 183 8.55 7.91 -1.66
C TYR A 183 9.83 7.12 -1.35
N ASP A 184 10.80 7.20 -2.26
CA ASP A 184 12.16 6.78 -2.00
C ASP A 184 12.94 7.93 -1.35
N HIS A 185 13.04 7.86 -0.01
CA HIS A 185 13.72 8.87 0.80
C HIS A 185 15.23 8.94 0.54
N ARG A 186 15.85 7.86 0.04
CA ARG A 186 17.30 7.83 -0.23
C ARG A 186 17.63 8.69 -1.43
N ASN A 187 16.86 8.49 -2.51
CA ASN A 187 17.07 9.17 -3.78
C ASN A 187 16.20 10.43 -3.95
N ASP A 188 15.38 10.77 -2.95
CA ASP A 188 14.42 11.88 -2.98
C ASP A 188 13.51 11.84 -4.22
N ARG A 189 12.87 10.69 -4.46
CA ARG A 189 12.02 10.48 -5.64
C ARG A 189 10.66 9.90 -5.26
N PRO A 190 9.55 10.44 -5.78
CA PRO A 190 8.27 9.75 -5.77
C PRO A 190 8.29 8.67 -6.86
N LEU A 191 7.89 7.46 -6.50
CA LEU A 191 7.96 6.29 -7.39
C LEU A 191 6.60 5.62 -7.47
N TRP A 192 6.12 5.41 -8.69
CA TRP A 192 5.10 4.42 -8.99
C TRP A 192 5.73 3.04 -9.01
N VAL A 193 5.26 2.16 -8.14
CA VAL A 193 5.56 0.73 -8.15
C VAL A 193 4.45 0.05 -8.92
N ILE A 194 4.76 -0.37 -10.14
CA ILE A 194 3.86 -1.11 -11.02
C ILE A 194 4.13 -2.59 -10.83
N LYS A 195 3.11 -3.35 -10.43
CA LYS A 195 3.19 -4.80 -10.31
C LYS A 195 2.20 -5.45 -11.26
N ARG A 196 2.73 -6.20 -12.22
CA ARG A 196 1.96 -7.12 -13.07
C ARG A 196 2.00 -8.50 -12.46
N THR A 197 0.85 -9.14 -12.37
CA THR A 197 0.70 -10.55 -11.97
C THR A 197 -0.22 -11.25 -12.94
N CYS A 198 -0.35 -12.57 -12.82
CA CYS A 198 -1.43 -13.25 -13.49
C CYS A 198 -2.78 -12.99 -12.79
N GLY A 199 -3.76 -12.55 -13.58
CA GLY A 199 -5.13 -12.31 -13.19
C GLY A 199 -5.91 -13.60 -12.91
N TYR A 200 -7.12 -13.42 -12.38
CA TYR A 200 -7.97 -14.53 -11.95
C TYR A 200 -8.33 -15.47 -13.11
N ARG A 201 -8.72 -14.90 -14.27
CA ARG A 201 -9.07 -15.65 -15.48
C ARG A 201 -7.90 -16.48 -16.01
N GLY A 202 -6.70 -15.87 -16.06
CA GLY A 202 -5.48 -16.57 -16.48
C GLY A 202 -5.16 -17.78 -15.61
N LYS A 203 -5.31 -17.62 -14.29
CA LYS A 203 -5.13 -18.71 -13.34
C LYS A 203 -6.17 -19.82 -13.50
N SER A 204 -7.46 -19.47 -13.66
CA SER A 204 -8.52 -20.45 -13.83
C SER A 204 -8.44 -21.21 -15.15
N GLU A 205 -7.95 -20.56 -16.21
CA GLU A 205 -7.79 -21.16 -17.54
C GLU A 205 -6.42 -21.85 -17.74
N GLY A 206 -5.54 -21.85 -16.73
CA GLY A 206 -4.20 -22.43 -16.83
C GLY A 206 -3.27 -21.74 -17.84
N ARG A 207 -3.57 -20.49 -18.22
CA ARG A 207 -2.87 -19.73 -19.28
C ARG A 207 -1.61 -19.00 -18.81
N CYS A 208 -1.28 -19.09 -17.53
CA CYS A 208 -0.11 -18.47 -16.92
C CYS A 208 0.36 -19.32 -15.73
N GLN A 209 1.67 -19.29 -15.43
CA GLN A 209 2.19 -20.02 -14.28
C GLN A 209 2.35 -19.11 -13.04
N PRO A 210 2.23 -19.66 -11.82
CA PRO A 210 2.66 -18.99 -10.60
C PRO A 210 4.16 -18.67 -10.70
N GLY A 211 4.50 -17.43 -11.02
CA GLY A 211 5.88 -17.03 -11.32
C GLY A 211 5.94 -15.90 -12.34
N ASP A 212 4.97 -15.87 -13.27
CA ASP A 212 4.81 -14.81 -14.25
C ASP A 212 4.33 -13.53 -13.55
N HIS A 213 5.26 -12.79 -12.98
CA HIS A 213 5.01 -11.49 -12.42
C HIS A 213 6.29 -10.67 -12.51
N TRP A 214 6.12 -9.36 -12.62
CA TRP A 214 7.24 -8.45 -12.54
C TRP A 214 6.79 -7.20 -11.79
N ILE A 215 7.78 -6.55 -11.21
CA ILE A 215 7.64 -5.27 -10.55
C ILE A 215 8.61 -4.30 -11.22
N THR A 216 8.12 -3.12 -11.57
CA THR A 216 8.92 -2.04 -12.15
C THR A 216 8.63 -0.77 -11.38
N LYS A 217 9.67 -0.02 -11.06
CA LYS A 217 9.54 1.29 -10.41
C LYS A 217 9.71 2.37 -11.48
N VAL A 218 8.81 3.34 -11.48
CA VAL A 218 8.80 4.45 -12.42
C VAL A 218 8.75 5.74 -11.62
N ASP A 219 9.63 6.68 -11.96
CA ASP A 219 9.66 8.01 -11.36
C ASP A 219 8.34 8.74 -11.65
N ALA A 220 7.66 9.18 -10.60
CA ALA A 220 6.34 9.81 -10.73
C ALA A 220 6.43 11.29 -11.17
N GLU A 221 7.63 11.87 -11.24
CA GLU A 221 7.87 13.19 -11.82
C GLU A 221 8.24 13.10 -13.29
N SER A 222 9.25 12.27 -13.61
CA SER A 222 9.82 12.22 -14.96
C SER A 222 9.23 11.12 -15.85
N GLY A 223 8.70 10.05 -15.27
CA GLY A 223 8.26 8.86 -15.99
C GLY A 223 9.42 7.91 -16.35
N GLU A 224 10.63 8.18 -15.89
CA GLU A 224 11.79 7.33 -16.12
C GLU A 224 11.78 6.07 -15.24
N ILE A 225 12.42 5.00 -15.70
CA ILE A 225 12.56 3.78 -14.91
C ILE A 225 13.58 3.98 -13.79
N ALA A 226 13.14 3.80 -12.55
CA ALA A 226 14.01 3.83 -11.39
C ALA A 226 14.61 2.43 -11.14
N LYS A 227 15.95 2.37 -11.01
CA LYS A 227 16.69 1.13 -10.75
C LYS A 227 16.63 0.73 -9.27
#